data_AF-A0A651G6N5-F1
#
_entry.id   AF-A0A651G6N5-F1
#
_cell.length_a   1.000
_cell.length_b   1.000
_cell.length_c   1.000
_cell.angle_alpha   90.00
_cell.angle_beta   90.00
_cell.angle_gamma   90.00
#
_symmetry.space_group_name_H-M   'P 1'
#
loop_
_entity.id
_entity.type
_entity.pdbx_description
1 polymer ?
#
loop_
_entity_poly.entity_id
_entity_poly.type
_entity_poly.pdbx_seq_one_letter_code
_entity_poly.pdbx_strand_id
1 'polypeptide(L)'
;MQNQTSPRFLVCAGSTHEAIDQVRAWGNIFTGNTGFAVARALAAYGPVDLVTSNQQHLQRLAAGGVSAHPITGHGFVSHADLAARMDQLMGEHPDYGAVAMSAAVADYTPAGGFA
;
A
#
# COMPACT_ATOMS: atom_id res chain seq x y z
N MET A 1 -6.02 -3.64 34.78
CA MET A 1 -5.17 -3.04 33.73
C MET A 1 -5.43 -3.80 32.45
N GLN A 2 -6.07 -3.18 31.46
CA GLN A 2 -6.24 -3.83 30.16
C GLN A 2 -4.87 -3.88 29.47
N ASN A 3 -4.48 -5.07 29.01
CA ASN A 3 -3.24 -5.29 28.30
C ASN A 3 -3.42 -4.70 26.90
N GLN A 4 -3.07 -3.42 26.72
CA GLN A 4 -3.33 -2.72 25.45
C GLN A 4 -2.31 -3.21 24.42
N THR A 5 -2.74 -4.08 23.51
CA THR A 5 -1.96 -4.44 22.32
C THR A 5 -1.74 -3.19 21.47
N SER A 6 -0.51 -2.98 21.00
CA SER A 6 -0.20 -1.90 20.08
C SER A 6 -1.14 -1.96 18.86
N PRO A 7 -1.72 -0.83 18.41
CA PRO A 7 -2.57 -0.80 17.22
C PRO A 7 -1.77 -1.21 15.98
N ARG A 8 -2.44 -1.83 15.00
CA ARG A 8 -1.88 -2.10 13.68
C ARG A 8 -2.36 -1.04 12.68
N PHE A 9 -1.55 -0.71 11.68
CA PHE A 9 -1.88 0.29 10.66
C PHE A 9 -1.79 -0.28 9.24
N LEU A 10 -2.67 0.17 8.36
CA LEU A 10 -2.62 -0.11 6.92
C LEU A 10 -2.33 1.17 6.16
N VAL A 11 -1.35 1.16 5.25
CA VAL A 11 -0.98 2.34 4.44
C VAL A 11 -0.90 1.95 2.97
N CYS A 12 -1.61 2.68 2.12
CA CYS A 12 -1.56 2.53 0.66
C CYS A 12 -0.70 3.65 0.05
N ALA A 13 0.23 3.33 -0.85
CA ALA A 13 1.17 4.30 -1.42
C ALA A 13 1.48 4.06 -2.91
N GLY A 14 1.67 5.13 -3.67
CA GLY A 14 2.00 5.06 -5.11
C GLY A 14 0.76 5.19 -5.98
N SER A 15 0.94 5.11 -7.30
CA SER A 15 -0.14 5.18 -8.28
C SER A 15 -0.64 3.80 -8.70
N THR A 16 -1.90 3.68 -9.07
CA THR A 16 -2.36 2.55 -9.87
C THR A 16 -2.06 2.80 -11.36
N HIS A 17 -1.88 1.71 -12.10
CA HIS A 17 -1.74 1.70 -13.54
C HIS A 17 -2.77 0.74 -14.13
N GLU A 18 -3.74 1.27 -14.86
CA GLU A 18 -4.75 0.45 -15.52
C GLU A 18 -4.34 0.18 -16.97
N ALA A 19 -4.36 -1.10 -17.35
CA ALA A 19 -3.93 -1.55 -18.66
C ALA A 19 -4.91 -1.10 -19.75
N ILE A 20 -4.36 -0.54 -20.84
CA ILE A 20 -5.09 -0.26 -22.08
C ILE A 20 -4.89 -1.43 -23.06
N ASP A 21 -3.68 -1.97 -23.11
CA ASP A 21 -3.29 -3.17 -23.86
C ASP A 21 -2.02 -3.79 -23.26
N GLN A 22 -1.36 -4.68 -24.00
CA GLN A 22 -0.16 -5.41 -23.55
C GLN A 22 1.06 -4.53 -23.25
N VAL A 23 1.12 -3.32 -23.79
CA VAL A 23 2.29 -2.43 -23.68
C VAL A 23 1.95 -1.02 -23.21
N ARG A 24 0.67 -0.65 -23.17
CA ARG A 24 0.18 0.65 -22.71
C ARG A 24 -0.66 0.50 -21.45
N ALA A 25 -0.42 1.40 -20.52
CA ALA A 25 -1.27 1.64 -19.36
C ALA A 25 -1.36 3.14 -19.12
N TRP A 26 -2.43 3.59 -18.48
CA TRP A 26 -2.51 4.93 -17.92
C TRP A 26 -2.37 4.90 -16.40
N GLY A 27 -2.06 6.02 -15.79
CA GLY A 27 -1.95 6.14 -14.35
C GLY A 27 -1.60 7.57 -13.94
N ASN A 28 -1.55 7.79 -12.64
CA ASN A 28 -1.23 9.10 -12.07
C ASN A 28 0.28 9.24 -11.86
N ILE A 29 0.82 10.46 -12.01
CA ILE A 29 2.23 10.75 -11.68
C ILE A 29 2.35 10.89 -10.17
N PHE A 30 2.58 9.77 -9.48
CA PHE A 30 2.73 9.75 -8.02
C PHE A 30 3.66 8.63 -7.57
N THR A 31 4.76 8.99 -6.90
CA THR A 31 5.80 8.02 -6.51
C THR A 31 5.49 7.24 -5.23
N GLY A 32 4.49 7.68 -4.46
CA GLY A 32 4.14 7.09 -3.17
C GLY A 32 5.06 7.47 -2.01
N ASN A 33 6.03 8.37 -2.21
CA ASN A 33 6.98 8.77 -1.17
C ASN A 33 6.28 9.29 0.10
N THR A 34 5.18 10.03 -0.06
CA THR A 34 4.37 10.51 1.07
C THR A 34 3.79 9.36 1.87
N GLY A 35 3.16 8.37 1.21
CA GLY A 35 2.62 7.19 1.89
C GLY A 35 3.71 6.35 2.57
N PHE A 36 4.87 6.22 1.93
CA PHE A 36 6.02 5.55 2.55
C PHE A 36 6.52 6.27 3.81
N ALA A 37 6.54 7.61 3.80
CA ALA A 37 6.89 8.41 4.98
C ALA A 37 5.86 8.23 6.11
N VAL A 38 4.57 8.19 5.77
CA VAL A 38 3.48 7.90 6.73
C VAL A 38 3.66 6.52 7.36
N ALA A 39 3.93 5.48 6.55
CA ALA A 39 4.17 4.12 7.05
C ALA A 39 5.36 4.07 8.03
N ARG A 40 6.47 4.75 7.70
CA ARG A 40 7.62 4.84 8.61
C ARG A 40 7.32 5.58 9.91
N ALA A 41 6.49 6.61 9.88
CA ALA A 41 6.10 7.34 11.08
C ALA A 41 5.18 6.48 11.97
N LEU A 42 4.21 5.77 11.38
CA LEU A 42 3.28 4.90 12.11
C LEU A 42 3.98 3.67 12.73
N ALA A 43 5.08 3.21 12.14
CA ALA A 43 5.93 2.15 12.68
C ALA A 43 6.61 2.50 14.03
N ALA A 44 6.50 3.75 14.49
CA ALA A 44 6.87 4.14 15.86
C ALA A 44 5.81 3.76 16.91
N TYR A 45 4.58 3.46 16.50
CA TYR A 45 3.43 3.23 17.37
C TYR A 45 2.84 1.81 17.27
N GLY A 46 3.13 1.10 16.19
CA GLY A 46 2.69 -0.28 16.00
C GLY A 46 3.03 -0.86 14.63
N PRO A 47 2.76 -2.16 14.40
CA PRO A 47 3.03 -2.83 13.14
C PRO A 47 2.29 -2.16 11.98
N VAL A 48 2.93 -2.11 10.80
CA VAL A 48 2.36 -1.48 9.60
C VAL A 48 2.34 -2.46 8.44
N ASP A 49 1.21 -2.56 7.75
CA ASP A 49 1.14 -3.16 6.42
C ASP A 49 1.17 -2.03 5.38
N LEU A 50 2.19 -2.03 4.53
CA LEU A 50 2.37 -1.07 3.44
C LEU A 50 2.02 -1.75 2.13
N VAL A 51 0.94 -1.30 1.49
CA VAL A 51 0.56 -1.69 0.13
C VAL A 51 1.07 -0.62 -0.84
N THR A 52 2.03 -0.93 -1.70
CA THR A 52 2.78 0.04 -2.50
C THR A 52 3.02 -0.40 -3.93
N SER A 53 2.84 0.49 -4.91
CA SER A 53 3.22 0.22 -6.31
C SER A 53 4.69 0.53 -6.61
N ASN A 54 5.38 1.23 -5.70
CA ASN A 54 6.78 1.57 -5.87
C ASN A 54 7.71 0.44 -5.34
N GLN A 55 8.39 -0.24 -6.25
CA GLN A 55 9.34 -1.32 -5.96
C GLN A 55 10.53 -0.89 -5.10
N GLN A 56 10.95 0.38 -5.18
CA GLN A 56 12.04 0.88 -4.33
C GLN A 56 11.65 0.90 -2.86
N HIS A 57 10.35 1.10 -2.53
CA HIS A 57 9.89 0.97 -1.14
C HIS A 57 10.09 -0.46 -0.64
N LEU A 58 9.69 -1.47 -1.42
CA LEU A 58 9.84 -2.88 -1.08
C LEU A 58 11.31 -3.27 -0.91
N GLN A 59 12.18 -2.82 -1.82
CA GLN A 59 13.62 -3.04 -1.73
C GLN A 59 14.21 -2.41 -0.46
N ARG A 60 13.79 -1.19 -0.10
CA ARG A 60 14.24 -0.51 1.13
C ARG A 60 13.78 -1.25 2.40
N LEU A 61 12.57 -1.80 2.40
CA LEU A 61 12.09 -2.64 3.51
C LEU A 61 12.90 -3.93 3.62
N ALA A 62 13.19 -4.58 2.49
CA ALA A 62 14.00 -5.81 2.45
C ALA A 62 15.47 -5.59 2.85
N ALA A 63 16.04 -4.43 2.51
CA ALA A 63 17.37 -4.02 2.94
C ALA A 63 17.46 -3.74 4.46
N GLY A 64 16.31 -3.61 5.13
CA GLY A 64 16.21 -3.38 6.56
C GLY A 64 16.34 -1.91 6.96
N GLY A 65 15.96 -1.64 8.20
CA GLY A 65 16.02 -0.33 8.83
C GLY A 65 15.52 -0.43 10.27
N VAL A 66 15.92 0.52 11.12
CA VAL A 66 15.49 0.52 12.52
C VAL A 66 14.15 1.26 12.63
N SER A 67 13.07 0.52 12.74
CA SER A 67 11.77 1.02 13.25
C SER A 67 11.43 0.29 14.54
N ALA A 68 10.64 0.91 15.42
CA ALA A 68 10.24 0.29 16.68
C ALA A 68 9.35 -0.94 16.44
N HIS A 69 8.54 -0.91 15.38
CA HIS A 69 7.67 -2.00 14.94
C HIS A 69 7.92 -2.35 13.47
N PRO A 70 7.62 -3.59 13.04
CA PRO A 70 7.86 -4.02 11.67
C PRO A 70 6.93 -3.33 10.67
N ILE A 71 7.43 -3.18 9.43
CA ILE A 71 6.64 -2.78 8.27
C ILE A 71 6.66 -3.94 7.27
N THR A 72 5.49 -4.50 6.97
CA THR A 72 5.32 -5.56 5.97
C THR A 72 4.93 -4.92 4.63
N GLY A 73 5.73 -5.16 3.58
CA GLY A 73 5.49 -4.58 2.25
C GLY A 73 4.71 -5.51 1.32
N HIS A 74 3.78 -4.94 0.55
CA HIS A 74 2.96 -5.63 -0.44
C HIS A 74 2.91 -4.84 -1.75
N GLY A 75 3.18 -5.50 -2.88
CA GLY A 75 3.15 -4.86 -4.20
C GLY A 75 1.74 -4.79 -4.80
N PHE A 76 1.47 -3.75 -5.58
CA PHE A 76 0.30 -3.69 -6.47
C PHE A 76 0.65 -2.98 -7.78
N VAL A 77 -0.14 -3.20 -8.84
CA VAL A 77 -0.02 -2.48 -10.11
C VAL A 77 -1.31 -1.72 -10.41
N SER A 78 -2.44 -2.43 -10.44
CA SER A 78 -3.76 -1.89 -10.79
C SER A 78 -4.62 -1.56 -9.56
N HIS A 79 -5.75 -0.89 -9.77
CA HIS A 79 -6.79 -0.76 -8.76
C HIS A 79 -7.27 -2.11 -8.23
N ALA A 80 -7.46 -3.10 -9.12
CA ALA A 80 -7.92 -4.43 -8.74
C ALA A 80 -6.93 -5.13 -7.79
N ASP A 81 -5.62 -5.02 -8.06
CA ASP A 81 -4.57 -5.56 -7.18
C ASP A 81 -4.60 -4.89 -5.80
N LEU A 82 -4.73 -3.56 -5.78
CA LEU A 82 -4.81 -2.78 -4.54
C LEU A 82 -6.03 -3.20 -3.70
N ALA A 83 -7.21 -3.24 -4.33
CA ALA A 83 -8.46 -3.62 -3.67
C ALA A 83 -8.40 -5.05 -3.10
N ALA A 84 -7.97 -6.03 -3.91
CA ALA A 84 -7.82 -7.40 -3.46
C ALA A 84 -6.83 -7.53 -2.30
N ARG A 85 -5.74 -6.75 -2.32
CA ARG A 85 -4.76 -6.78 -1.23
C ARG A 85 -5.31 -6.15 0.05
N MET A 86 -6.08 -5.07 -0.05
CA MET A 86 -6.76 -4.46 1.10
C MET A 86 -7.79 -5.42 1.70
N ASP A 87 -8.64 -6.04 0.87
CA ASP A 87 -9.66 -6.98 1.33
C ASP A 87 -9.05 -8.17 2.06
N GLN A 88 -7.97 -8.73 1.51
CA GLN A 88 -7.23 -9.81 2.17
C GLN A 88 -6.71 -9.37 3.55
N LEU A 89 -6.00 -8.23 3.61
CA LEU A 89 -5.37 -7.75 4.83
C LEU A 89 -6.41 -7.38 5.90
N MET A 90 -7.51 -6.73 5.52
CA MET A 90 -8.60 -6.39 6.43
C MET A 90 -9.38 -7.62 6.91
N GLY A 91 -9.44 -8.69 6.10
CA GLY A 91 -9.96 -9.98 6.52
C GLY A 91 -9.04 -10.71 7.51
N GLU A 92 -7.71 -10.65 7.30
CA GLU A 92 -6.71 -11.21 8.20
C GLU A 92 -6.58 -10.40 9.51
N HIS A 93 -6.80 -9.09 9.44
CA HIS A 93 -6.60 -8.13 10.52
C HIS A 93 -7.79 -7.15 10.60
N PRO A 94 -8.90 -7.53 11.28
CA PRO A 94 -10.11 -6.70 11.33
C PRO A 94 -9.95 -5.41 12.14
N ASP A 95 -8.96 -5.35 13.04
CA ASP A 95 -8.81 -4.29 14.04
C ASP A 95 -7.67 -3.29 13.70
N TYR A 96 -7.57 -2.86 12.44
CA TYR A 96 -6.67 -1.76 12.08
C TYR A 96 -7.06 -0.49 12.85
N GLY A 97 -6.10 0.09 13.59
CA GLY A 97 -6.31 1.33 14.33
C GLY A 97 -6.43 2.56 13.40
N ALA A 98 -5.83 2.48 12.22
CA ALA A 98 -6.06 3.44 11.13
C ALA A 98 -5.71 2.83 9.77
N VAL A 99 -6.37 3.35 8.73
CA VAL A 99 -6.08 3.07 7.32
C VAL A 99 -5.74 4.39 6.62
N ALA A 100 -4.53 4.49 6.05
CA ALA A 100 -4.08 5.65 5.30
C ALA A 100 -4.18 5.39 3.79
N MET A 101 -5.20 5.95 3.16
CA MET A 101 -5.50 5.82 1.72
C MET A 101 -4.70 6.81 0.87
N SER A 102 -3.36 6.79 0.98
CA SER A 102 -2.48 7.74 0.29
C SER A 102 -2.00 7.30 -1.10
N ALA A 103 -2.62 6.26 -1.68
CA ALA A 103 -2.37 5.87 -3.06
C ALA A 103 -3.14 6.80 -4.02
N ALA A 104 -2.52 7.12 -5.15
CA ALA A 104 -3.16 7.81 -6.26
C ALA A 104 -3.87 6.77 -7.15
N VAL A 105 -5.09 6.41 -6.77
CA VAL A 105 -5.93 5.46 -7.49
C VAL A 105 -6.52 6.14 -8.72
N ALA A 106 -6.41 5.48 -9.88
CA ALA A 106 -7.07 5.97 -11.09
C ALA A 106 -8.59 5.93 -10.93
N ASP A 107 -9.27 7.03 -11.27
CA ASP A 107 -10.73 7.15 -11.16
C ASP A 107 -11.48 6.32 -12.21
N TYR A 108 -10.80 5.97 -13.30
CA TYR A 108 -11.36 5.26 -14.44
C TYR A 108 -10.48 4.08 -14.83
N THR A 109 -11.11 3.05 -15.38
CA THR A 109 -10.43 1.91 -16.01
C THR A 109 -10.99 1.69 -17.42
N PRO A 110 -10.16 1.28 -18.41
CA PRO A 110 -10.66 0.96 -19.74
C PRO A 110 -11.71 -0.16 -19.71
N ALA A 111 -12.84 0.04 -20.40
CA ALA A 111 -13.91 -0.96 -20.47
C ALA A 111 -13.55 -2.19 -21.32
N GLY A 112 -12.44 -2.14 -22.07
CA GLY A 112 -11.93 -3.24 -22.87
C GLY A 112 -10.48 -2.98 -23.30
N GLY A 113 -9.72 -4.06 -23.48
CA GLY A 113 -8.35 -3.99 -23.99
C GLY A 113 -8.37 -3.89 -25.52
N PHE A 114 -7.70 -2.89 -26.08
CA PHE A 114 -7.53 -2.77 -27.52
C PHE A 114 -6.30 -3.58 -27.92
N ALA A 115 -6.49 -4.84 -28.31
CA ALA A 115 -5.44 -5.73 -28.79
C ALA A 115 -4.85 -5.27 -30.13
#